data_AF-A0A6J5W5Z9-F1
#
_entry.id   AF-A0A6J5W5Z9-F1
#
_cell.length_a   1.000
_cell.length_b   1.000
_cell.length_c   1.000
_cell.angle_alpha   90.00
_cell.angle_beta   90.00
_cell.angle_gamma   90.00
#
_symmetry.space_group_name_H-M   'P 1'
#
loop_
_entity.id
_entity.type
_entity.pdbx_description
1 polymer ?
#
loop_
_entity_poly.entity_id
_entity_poly.type
_entity_poly.pdbx_seq_one_letter_code
_entity_poly.pdbx_strand_id
1 'polypeptide(L)'
;MRTEESKTASTILYSLLIFLTFIKVEARNYKQVCSSSSCGEINNISYPFRLRGDPSGCGDPDYELSCVNNKTILEIFPGKYYVKNISYEDQVLRLVDVNFANANRSCSLPSGSVENTDGFVTDFRFKGVLDSLGSRFRFVKCSRNISSLQEAANHTTVPCLTRNGSYVYAVYDGEYSYYNPQPSCSVVSLAPVDLLHDINYKFPSYEAVMELLEAGFFVGWSLECRDCSLAGKSCVVKSWDKPLTYICERENKELTRSQGNLIIAGIVVGGLIALLVIIGILVFFVRKYRTRRNASSSTEKN
;
A
#
# COMPACT_ATOMS: atom_id res chain seq x y z
N MET A 1 50.72 -3.64 50.35
CA MET A 1 50.37 -2.20 50.26
C MET A 1 50.30 -1.70 48.82
N ARG A 2 51.38 -1.73 48.02
CA ARG A 2 51.39 -1.20 46.64
C ARG A 2 50.43 -1.91 45.64
N THR A 3 50.08 -3.18 45.89
CA THR A 3 49.16 -3.98 45.06
C THR A 3 47.67 -3.77 45.39
N GLU A 4 47.35 -3.23 46.56
CA GLU A 4 45.97 -2.91 46.95
C GLU A 4 45.53 -1.55 46.37
N GLU A 5 46.43 -0.56 46.40
CA GLU A 5 46.20 0.76 45.80
C GLU A 5 45.96 0.71 44.29
N SER A 6 46.58 -0.25 43.60
CA SER A 6 46.38 -0.44 42.16
C SER A 6 44.99 -1.00 41.81
N LYS A 7 44.42 -1.83 42.68
CA LYS A 7 43.09 -2.42 42.46
C LYS A 7 42.00 -1.38 42.71
N THR A 8 42.15 -0.57 43.76
CA THR A 8 41.21 0.51 44.09
C THR A 8 41.21 1.60 43.03
N ALA A 9 42.37 1.99 42.51
CA ALA A 9 42.48 2.94 41.40
C ALA A 9 41.79 2.42 40.12
N SER A 10 41.95 1.13 39.81
CA SER A 10 41.32 0.51 38.65
C SER A 10 39.79 0.47 38.79
N THR A 11 39.26 0.12 39.95
CA THR A 11 37.80 0.09 40.18
C THR A 11 37.19 1.49 40.13
N ILE A 12 37.88 2.50 40.65
CA ILE A 12 37.45 3.90 40.57
C ILE A 12 37.40 4.37 39.12
N LEU A 13 38.41 4.01 38.31
CA LEU A 13 38.44 4.35 36.89
C LEU A 13 37.29 3.67 36.11
N TYR A 14 37.00 2.40 36.38
CA TYR A 14 35.86 1.69 35.78
C TYR A 14 34.52 2.29 36.22
N SER A 15 34.35 2.62 37.50
CA SER A 15 33.15 3.30 38.00
C SER A 15 32.98 4.69 37.40
N LEU A 16 34.06 5.46 37.22
CA LEU A 16 34.06 6.74 36.53
C LEU A 16 33.71 6.59 35.04
N LEU A 17 34.26 5.59 34.35
CA LEU A 17 33.91 5.29 32.95
C LEU A 17 32.44 4.88 32.82
N ILE A 18 31.93 4.05 33.74
CA ILE A 18 30.51 3.68 33.79
C ILE A 18 29.64 4.91 34.07
N PHE A 19 30.03 5.76 35.03
CA PHE A 19 29.32 7.00 35.34
C PHE A 19 29.35 7.98 34.16
N LEU A 20 30.48 8.08 33.43
CA LEU A 20 30.60 8.85 32.19
C LEU A 20 29.77 8.26 31.05
N THR A 21 29.55 6.94 31.00
CA THR A 21 28.58 6.32 30.07
C THR A 21 27.13 6.57 30.47
N PHE A 22 26.82 6.73 31.77
CA PHE A 22 25.51 7.17 32.26
C PHE A 22 25.30 8.68 32.09
N ILE A 23 26.36 9.49 32.04
CA ILE A 23 26.35 10.91 31.62
C ILE A 23 26.36 11.03 30.09
N LYS A 24 26.04 9.97 29.34
CA LYS A 24 25.55 10.15 27.97
C LYS A 24 24.18 10.81 28.02
N VAL A 25 24.25 12.14 28.03
CA VAL A 25 23.34 13.04 27.33
C VAL A 25 21.89 12.86 27.79
N GLU A 26 21.57 13.49 28.93
CA GLU A 26 20.37 14.34 28.95
C GLU A 26 20.56 15.40 27.86
N ALA A 27 20.41 14.99 26.59
CA ALA A 27 20.02 15.91 25.55
C ALA A 27 18.73 16.47 26.11
N ARG A 28 18.76 17.74 26.48
CA ARG A 28 17.58 18.52 26.77
C ARG A 28 16.50 18.00 25.84
N ASN A 29 15.39 17.52 26.40
CA ASN A 29 14.11 17.40 25.72
C ASN A 29 13.67 18.83 25.33
N TYR A 30 14.50 19.53 24.58
CA TYR A 30 14.07 20.60 23.72
C TYR A 30 13.22 19.85 22.72
N LYS A 31 11.89 19.87 22.92
CA LYS A 31 10.96 19.56 21.83
C LYS A 31 11.50 20.34 20.66
N GLN A 32 12.16 19.67 19.73
CA GLN A 32 12.77 20.31 18.61
C GLN A 32 11.60 20.95 17.87
N VAL A 33 11.51 22.27 17.95
CA VAL A 33 10.43 23.01 17.32
C VAL A 33 10.72 22.93 15.83
N CYS A 34 10.02 22.04 15.15
CA CYS A 34 10.11 21.91 13.71
C CYS A 34 9.30 23.03 13.08
N SER A 35 10.00 24.04 12.58
CA SER A 35 9.40 25.04 11.69
C SER A 35 8.96 24.37 10.40
N SER A 36 7.90 24.89 9.78
CA SER A 36 7.54 24.45 8.44
C SER A 36 8.59 24.89 7.43
N SER A 37 8.84 24.02 6.46
CA SER A 37 9.72 24.26 5.32
C SER A 37 8.91 24.71 4.10
N SER A 38 9.59 25.19 3.07
CA SER A 38 8.96 25.62 1.82
C SER A 38 9.83 25.29 0.60
N CYS A 39 9.19 25.05 -0.54
CA CYS A 39 9.85 24.86 -1.83
C CYS A 39 8.89 25.19 -2.99
N GLY A 40 9.26 26.16 -3.83
CA GLY A 40 8.44 26.57 -4.96
C GLY A 40 7.11 27.16 -4.53
N GLU A 41 6.04 26.62 -5.11
CA GLU A 41 4.65 27.00 -4.81
C GLU A 41 4.17 26.45 -3.45
N ILE A 42 4.88 25.47 -2.88
CA ILE A 42 4.51 24.86 -1.60
C ILE A 42 5.20 25.60 -0.46
N ASN A 43 4.45 26.51 0.17
CA ASN A 43 4.97 27.39 1.21
C ASN A 43 4.87 26.84 2.64
N ASN A 44 4.15 25.73 2.84
CA ASN A 44 3.92 25.14 4.16
C ASN A 44 4.07 23.61 4.12
N ILE A 45 5.32 23.15 4.20
CA ILE A 45 5.68 21.74 4.36
C ILE A 45 5.90 21.51 5.85
N SER A 46 4.98 20.80 6.48
CA SER A 46 4.98 20.49 7.90
C SER A 46 4.71 19.00 8.10
N TYR A 47 4.87 18.54 9.34
CA TYR A 47 4.60 17.15 9.71
C TYR A 47 3.24 16.66 9.16
N PRO A 48 3.17 15.48 8.52
CA PRO A 48 4.23 14.47 8.43
C PRO A 48 5.28 14.71 7.34
N PHE A 49 5.02 15.58 6.38
CA PHE A 49 5.94 15.83 5.27
C PHE A 49 7.21 16.54 5.75
N ARG A 50 8.31 16.27 5.06
CA ARG A 50 9.61 16.94 5.23
C ARG A 50 10.28 17.14 3.89
N LEU A 51 11.15 18.14 3.80
CA LEU A 51 12.11 18.24 2.71
C LEU A 51 13.36 17.41 3.00
N ARG A 52 13.97 16.89 1.94
CA ARG A 52 15.35 16.41 1.98
C ARG A 52 16.27 17.54 2.45
N GLY A 53 16.90 17.36 3.59
CA GLY A 53 17.74 18.36 4.24
C GLY A 53 17.11 19.03 5.47
N ASP A 54 15.83 18.78 5.76
CA ASP A 54 15.23 19.20 7.03
C ASP A 54 15.99 18.57 8.22
N PRO A 55 16.07 19.27 9.36
CA PRO A 55 16.77 18.75 10.54
C PRO A 55 16.32 17.34 10.93
N SER A 56 17.24 16.54 11.47
CA SER A 56 16.91 15.25 12.06
C SER A 56 15.82 15.42 13.13
N GLY A 57 14.83 14.52 13.16
CA GLY A 57 13.68 14.61 14.06
C GLY A 57 12.52 15.48 13.58
N CYS A 58 12.64 16.15 12.42
CA CYS A 58 11.54 16.91 11.82
C CYS A 58 10.91 16.19 10.63
N GLY A 59 9.59 15.99 10.71
CA GLY A 59 8.82 15.22 9.73
C GLY A 59 9.17 13.72 9.72
N ASP A 60 8.39 12.99 8.96
CA ASP A 60 8.47 11.54 8.85
C ASP A 60 9.34 11.14 7.65
N PRO A 61 10.34 10.25 7.81
CA PRO A 61 11.21 9.81 6.72
C PRO A 61 10.47 9.20 5.52
N ASP A 62 9.32 8.56 5.72
CA ASP A 62 8.54 7.98 4.63
C ASP A 62 7.89 9.07 3.76
N TYR A 63 7.62 10.25 4.34
CA TYR A 63 7.00 11.40 3.67
C TYR A 63 8.05 12.45 3.28
N GLU A 64 9.27 12.03 2.95
CA GLU A 64 10.30 12.90 2.39
C GLU A 64 9.94 13.36 0.97
N LEU A 65 9.98 14.67 0.78
CA LEU A 65 9.85 15.37 -0.49
C LEU A 65 11.23 15.90 -0.91
N SER A 66 11.50 15.91 -2.21
CA SER A 66 12.68 16.57 -2.76
C SER A 66 12.34 17.96 -3.29
N CYS A 67 13.30 18.88 -3.22
CA CYS A 67 13.18 20.22 -3.80
C CYS A 67 14.27 20.38 -4.86
N VAL A 68 13.90 20.41 -6.14
CA VAL A 68 14.84 20.56 -7.25
C VAL A 68 14.36 21.69 -8.15
N ASN A 69 15.23 22.66 -8.43
CA ASN A 69 14.92 23.82 -9.27
C ASN A 69 13.63 24.55 -8.83
N ASN A 70 13.48 24.77 -7.52
CA ASN A 70 12.31 25.41 -6.93
C ASN A 70 10.98 24.68 -7.22
N LYS A 71 11.02 23.36 -7.41
CA LYS A 71 9.84 22.51 -7.53
C LYS A 71 9.86 21.42 -6.47
N THR A 72 8.75 21.29 -5.75
CA THR A 72 8.53 20.21 -4.78
C THR A 72 8.16 18.93 -5.52
N ILE A 73 8.89 17.86 -5.26
CA ILE A 73 8.80 16.59 -5.98
C ILE A 73 8.56 15.45 -5.00
N LEU A 74 7.56 14.64 -5.30
CA LEU A 74 7.26 13.38 -4.65
C LEU A 74 7.56 12.22 -5.61
N GLU A 75 8.28 11.22 -5.12
CA GLU A 75 8.53 9.97 -5.84
C GLU A 75 7.65 8.86 -5.25
N ILE A 76 6.80 8.27 -6.08
CA ILE A 76 5.99 7.09 -5.77
C ILE A 76 6.31 6.09 -6.87
N PHE A 77 7.15 5.10 -6.56
CA PHE A 77 7.71 4.23 -7.59
C PHE A 77 6.61 3.54 -8.43
N PRO A 78 6.71 3.54 -9.77
CA PRO A 78 7.83 4.07 -10.58
C PRO A 78 7.71 5.55 -10.96
N GLY A 79 6.64 6.23 -10.56
CA GLY A 79 6.33 7.60 -10.95
C GLY A 79 7.05 8.70 -10.17
N LYS A 80 7.12 9.86 -10.81
CA LYS A 80 7.68 11.09 -10.29
C LYS A 80 6.69 12.22 -10.52
N TYR A 81 6.37 12.94 -9.45
CA TYR A 81 5.28 13.91 -9.46
C TYR A 81 5.74 15.24 -8.88
N TYR A 82 5.29 16.35 -9.49
CA TYR A 82 5.34 17.63 -8.80
C TYR A 82 4.15 17.73 -7.85
N VAL A 83 4.41 18.20 -6.64
CA VAL A 83 3.37 18.48 -5.65
C VAL A 83 2.80 19.86 -5.95
N LYS A 84 1.50 19.92 -6.25
CA LYS A 84 0.76 21.15 -6.52
C LYS A 84 0.09 21.71 -5.27
N ASN A 85 -0.33 20.84 -4.36
CA ASN A 85 -0.93 21.25 -3.10
C ASN A 85 -0.80 20.15 -2.05
N ILE A 86 -0.71 20.56 -0.78
CA ILE A 86 -0.82 19.70 0.39
C ILE A 86 -1.97 20.24 1.24
N SER A 87 -3.05 19.46 1.36
CA SER A 87 -4.14 19.76 2.28
C SER A 87 -3.98 18.90 3.53
N TYR A 88 -3.74 19.55 4.67
CA TYR A 88 -3.63 18.87 5.96
C TYR A 88 -4.99 18.61 6.60
N GLU A 89 -5.97 19.48 6.33
CA GLU A 89 -7.34 19.32 6.80
C GLU A 89 -8.02 18.14 6.08
N ASP A 90 -7.84 18.04 4.76
CA ASP A 90 -8.43 16.94 3.98
C ASP A 90 -7.53 15.70 3.93
N GLN A 91 -6.27 15.81 4.38
CA GLN A 91 -5.25 14.76 4.30
C GLN A 91 -5.03 14.24 2.87
N VAL A 92 -4.95 15.16 1.90
CA VAL A 92 -4.67 14.83 0.49
C VAL A 92 -3.51 15.64 -0.08
N LEU A 93 -2.88 15.09 -1.11
CA LEU A 93 -1.93 15.76 -1.98
C LEU A 93 -2.52 15.91 -3.37
N ARG A 94 -2.37 17.08 -3.99
CA ARG A 94 -2.58 17.24 -5.42
C ARG A 94 -1.26 17.03 -6.15
N LEU A 95 -1.21 16.07 -7.06
CA LEU A 95 -0.02 15.66 -7.80
C LEU A 95 -0.22 15.86 -9.30
N VAL A 96 0.85 16.19 -10.00
CA VAL A 96 0.92 16.19 -11.47
C VAL A 96 2.17 15.45 -11.90
N ASP A 97 2.05 14.53 -12.86
CA ASP A 97 3.21 13.81 -13.37
C ASP A 97 4.20 14.80 -14.02
N VAL A 98 5.51 14.61 -13.77
CA VAL A 98 6.53 15.53 -14.27
C VAL A 98 6.54 15.68 -15.79
N ASN A 99 6.04 14.68 -16.53
CA ASN A 99 5.95 14.68 -17.98
C ASN A 99 4.79 15.54 -18.52
N PHE A 100 3.82 15.92 -17.67
CA PHE A 100 2.65 16.72 -18.05
C PHE A 100 2.64 18.14 -17.45
N ALA A 101 3.46 18.39 -16.44
CA ALA A 101 3.40 19.63 -15.66
C ALA A 101 4.00 20.89 -16.33
N ASN A 102 4.61 20.77 -17.51
CA ASN A 102 5.25 21.89 -18.20
C ASN A 102 4.40 22.38 -19.37
N ALA A 103 4.32 23.71 -19.54
CA ALA A 103 3.59 24.37 -20.64
C ALA A 103 4.07 23.91 -22.03
N ASN A 104 5.33 23.49 -22.16
CA ASN A 104 5.84 22.79 -23.33
C ASN A 104 5.37 21.33 -23.29
N ARG A 105 4.07 21.10 -23.55
CA ARG A 105 3.32 19.83 -23.58
C ARG A 105 4.09 18.71 -24.28
N SER A 106 5.09 18.15 -23.60
CA SER A 106 5.98 17.16 -24.19
C SER A 106 5.18 15.91 -24.44
N CYS A 107 5.08 15.52 -25.72
CA CYS A 107 4.39 14.30 -26.08
C CYS A 107 5.11 13.09 -25.48
N SER A 108 4.57 12.57 -24.39
CA SER A 108 5.19 11.53 -23.61
C SER A 108 4.13 10.76 -22.82
N LEU A 109 4.50 9.54 -22.43
CA LEU A 109 3.73 8.78 -21.46
C LEU A 109 4.04 9.30 -20.04
N PRO A 110 3.17 9.05 -19.05
CA PRO A 110 3.47 9.31 -17.65
C PRO A 110 4.83 8.71 -17.25
N SER A 111 5.54 9.35 -16.33
CA SER A 111 6.79 8.83 -15.77
C SER A 111 6.58 7.47 -15.08
N GLY A 112 5.40 7.27 -14.53
CA GLY A 112 4.91 6.05 -13.91
C GLY A 112 3.51 6.28 -13.36
N SER A 113 2.84 5.22 -12.93
CA SER A 113 1.54 5.33 -12.27
C SER A 113 1.66 5.08 -10.78
N VAL A 114 0.90 5.83 -9.98
CA VAL A 114 0.71 5.54 -8.54
C VAL A 114 -0.24 4.38 -8.30
N GLU A 115 -1.04 4.02 -9.31
CA GLU A 115 -2.08 3.00 -9.27
C GLU A 115 -1.68 1.75 -10.05
N ASN A 116 -2.18 0.59 -9.61
CA ASN A 116 -2.15 -0.62 -10.41
C ASN A 116 -3.26 -0.62 -11.49
N THR A 117 -3.34 -1.69 -12.29
CA THR A 117 -4.35 -1.83 -13.35
C THR A 117 -5.78 -1.81 -12.85
N ASP A 118 -5.99 -2.18 -11.58
CA ASP A 118 -7.30 -2.22 -10.93
C ASP A 118 -7.67 -0.85 -10.34
N GLY A 119 -6.72 0.09 -10.24
CA GLY A 119 -6.94 1.45 -9.73
C GLY A 119 -6.61 1.66 -8.27
N PHE A 120 -5.93 0.69 -7.66
CA PHE A 120 -5.51 0.82 -6.29
C PHE A 120 -4.13 1.48 -6.24
N VAL A 121 -4.01 2.55 -5.45
CA VAL A 121 -2.72 3.14 -5.11
C VAL A 121 -1.89 2.08 -4.41
N THR A 122 -0.73 1.75 -4.97
CA THR A 122 0.09 0.61 -4.50
C THR A 122 1.01 0.99 -3.34
N ASP A 123 1.34 2.27 -3.21
CA ASP A 123 2.23 2.77 -2.16
C ASP A 123 1.51 2.79 -0.81
N PHE A 124 2.13 2.18 0.20
CA PHE A 124 1.56 2.02 1.53
C PHE A 124 1.46 3.36 2.29
N ARG A 125 2.22 4.39 1.88
CA ARG A 125 2.17 5.74 2.46
C ARG A 125 0.89 6.49 2.09
N PHE A 126 0.28 6.16 0.96
CA PHE A 126 -0.83 6.90 0.38
C PHE A 126 -2.13 6.07 0.41
N LYS A 127 -2.46 5.59 1.61
CA LYS A 127 -3.67 4.80 1.92
C LYS A 127 -4.77 5.62 2.61
N GLY A 128 -4.68 6.94 2.57
CA GLY A 128 -5.75 7.81 3.06
C GLY A 128 -7.00 7.70 2.19
N VAL A 129 -8.16 7.98 2.77
CA VAL A 129 -9.43 7.98 2.02
C VAL A 129 -9.48 9.20 1.10
N LEU A 130 -10.02 9.00 -0.10
CA LEU A 130 -10.33 10.03 -1.07
C LEU A 130 -11.83 10.03 -1.34
N ASP A 131 -12.43 11.22 -1.40
CA ASP A 131 -13.84 11.38 -1.75
C ASP A 131 -14.09 11.18 -3.26
N SER A 132 -13.09 11.45 -4.11
CA SER A 132 -13.18 11.24 -5.56
C SER A 132 -12.62 9.89 -5.99
N LEU A 133 -13.45 9.16 -6.72
CA LEU A 133 -13.23 7.79 -7.14
C LEU A 133 -12.30 7.78 -8.36
N GLY A 134 -11.33 6.86 -8.37
CA GLY A 134 -10.12 6.91 -9.19
C GLY A 134 -10.36 6.81 -10.69
N SER A 135 -10.63 7.92 -11.35
CA SER A 135 -10.64 8.01 -12.81
C SER A 135 -9.23 8.08 -13.36
N ARG A 136 -9.01 7.48 -14.53
CA ARG A 136 -7.69 7.45 -15.14
C ARG A 136 -7.74 7.37 -16.66
N PHE A 137 -6.65 7.76 -17.30
CA PHE A 137 -6.40 7.42 -18.69
C PHE A 137 -5.54 6.16 -18.77
N ARG A 138 -5.99 5.19 -19.56
CA ARG A 138 -5.18 4.07 -20.02
C ARG A 138 -4.56 4.45 -21.36
N PHE A 139 -3.24 4.49 -21.41
CA PHE A 139 -2.51 4.60 -22.66
C PHE A 139 -2.38 3.22 -23.27
N VAL A 140 -2.91 3.06 -24.46
CA VAL A 140 -3.04 1.77 -25.17
C VAL A 140 -2.27 1.87 -26.47
N LYS A 141 -1.37 0.92 -26.70
CA LYS A 141 -0.60 0.80 -27.93
C LYS A 141 -1.12 -0.37 -28.75
N CYS A 142 -1.40 -0.13 -30.02
CA CYS A 142 -1.93 -1.10 -30.98
C CYS A 142 -1.01 -1.27 -32.18
N SER A 143 -0.91 -2.49 -32.73
CA SER A 143 -0.15 -2.77 -33.95
C SER A 143 -0.89 -2.40 -35.24
N ARG A 144 -2.19 -2.11 -35.14
CA ARG A 144 -3.06 -1.73 -36.26
C ARG A 144 -3.92 -0.53 -35.87
N ASN A 145 -4.36 0.22 -36.88
CA ASN A 145 -5.31 1.30 -36.66
C ASN A 145 -6.67 0.70 -36.32
N ILE A 146 -7.22 1.08 -35.16
CA ILE A 146 -8.53 0.61 -34.69
C ILE A 146 -9.59 1.71 -34.68
N SER A 147 -9.28 2.92 -35.17
CA SER A 147 -10.16 4.08 -35.05
C SER A 147 -11.53 3.93 -35.73
N SER A 148 -11.67 2.97 -36.66
CA SER A 148 -12.93 2.64 -37.34
C SER A 148 -13.72 1.51 -36.67
N LEU A 149 -13.17 0.85 -35.65
CA LEU A 149 -13.86 -0.22 -34.92
C LEU A 149 -14.85 0.39 -33.93
N GLN A 150 -16.03 -0.21 -33.81
CA GLN A 150 -17.07 0.25 -32.89
C GLN A 150 -16.59 0.16 -31.43
N GLU A 151 -15.78 -0.86 -31.13
CA GLU A 151 -15.19 -1.10 -29.82
C GLU A 151 -14.09 -0.08 -29.47
N ALA A 152 -13.67 0.75 -30.42
CA ALA A 152 -12.73 1.84 -30.21
C ALA A 152 -13.41 3.21 -30.09
N ALA A 153 -14.73 3.23 -29.80
CA ALA A 153 -15.52 4.45 -29.76
C ALA A 153 -14.97 5.48 -28.76
N ASN A 154 -14.51 5.05 -27.58
CA ASN A 154 -13.96 5.90 -26.51
C ASN A 154 -12.43 6.11 -26.61
N HIS A 155 -11.77 5.63 -27.66
CA HIS A 155 -10.33 5.80 -27.85
C HIS A 155 -10.03 7.17 -28.47
N THR A 156 -9.36 8.02 -27.72
CA THR A 156 -8.82 9.29 -28.22
C THR A 156 -7.42 9.04 -28.75
N THR A 157 -7.17 9.37 -30.02
CA THR A 157 -5.84 9.16 -30.63
C THR A 157 -4.80 10.04 -29.94
N VAL A 158 -3.60 9.51 -29.71
CA VAL A 158 -2.42 10.25 -29.25
C VAL A 158 -1.49 10.42 -30.45
N PRO A 159 -1.62 11.53 -31.23
CA PRO A 159 -1.02 11.61 -32.57
C PRO A 159 0.50 11.58 -32.52
N CYS A 160 1.07 12.21 -31.51
CA CYS A 160 2.50 12.42 -31.38
C CYS A 160 3.28 11.17 -30.90
N LEU A 161 2.59 10.17 -30.32
CA LEU A 161 3.15 8.84 -30.05
C LEU A 161 2.80 7.81 -31.14
N THR A 162 1.86 8.16 -32.02
CA THR A 162 1.46 7.31 -33.14
C THR A 162 2.48 7.42 -34.28
N ARG A 163 2.90 6.26 -34.80
CA ARG A 163 3.84 6.12 -35.92
C ARG A 163 3.30 5.08 -36.90
N ASN A 164 3.89 5.00 -38.08
CA ASN A 164 3.50 3.98 -39.05
C ASN A 164 3.66 2.57 -38.45
N GLY A 165 2.57 1.81 -38.37
CA GLY A 165 2.53 0.48 -37.75
C GLY A 165 2.46 0.46 -36.20
N SER A 166 2.30 1.61 -35.53
CA SER A 166 2.16 1.70 -34.08
C SER A 166 1.20 2.84 -33.70
N TYR A 167 0.00 2.49 -33.25
CA TYR A 167 -1.07 3.43 -32.96
C TYR A 167 -1.24 3.56 -31.46
N VAL A 168 -1.28 4.78 -30.93
CA VAL A 168 -1.42 5.03 -29.49
C VAL A 168 -2.70 5.79 -29.22
N TYR A 169 -3.44 5.33 -28.23
CA TYR A 169 -4.71 5.89 -27.81
C TYR A 169 -4.70 6.15 -26.29
N ALA A 170 -5.35 7.23 -25.88
CA ALA A 170 -5.74 7.47 -24.51
C ALA A 170 -7.21 7.05 -24.36
N VAL A 171 -7.47 6.15 -23.42
CA VAL A 171 -8.81 5.65 -23.12
C VAL A 171 -9.16 6.12 -21.72
N TYR A 172 -10.21 6.92 -21.60
CA TYR A 172 -10.73 7.28 -20.29
C TYR A 172 -11.39 6.07 -19.66
N ASP A 173 -11.06 5.85 -18.40
CA ASP A 173 -11.54 4.74 -17.61
C ASP A 173 -12.03 5.30 -16.28
N GLY A 174 -13.35 5.33 -16.12
CA GLY A 174 -13.99 5.69 -14.87
C GLY A 174 -13.97 4.56 -13.85
N GLU A 175 -14.60 4.78 -12.71
CA GLU A 175 -14.66 3.81 -11.62
C GLU A 175 -15.33 2.48 -12.05
N TYR A 176 -14.77 1.35 -11.62
CA TYR A 176 -15.23 -0.02 -11.90
C TYR A 176 -15.29 -0.44 -13.37
N SER A 177 -14.65 0.28 -14.28
CA SER A 177 -14.63 -0.11 -15.68
C SER A 177 -13.65 -1.28 -15.92
N TYR A 178 -14.20 -2.38 -16.45
CA TYR A 178 -13.42 -3.52 -16.90
C TYR A 178 -12.91 -3.23 -18.32
N TYR A 179 -11.68 -2.72 -18.42
CA TYR A 179 -11.05 -2.49 -19.72
C TYR A 179 -10.37 -3.75 -20.24
N ASN A 180 -10.94 -4.33 -21.30
CA ASN A 180 -10.29 -5.40 -22.06
C ASN A 180 -9.72 -4.84 -23.37
N PRO A 181 -8.39 -4.78 -23.55
CA PRO A 181 -7.81 -4.28 -24.79
C PRO A 181 -8.18 -5.18 -25.98
N GLN A 182 -8.35 -4.55 -27.15
CA GLN A 182 -8.46 -5.26 -28.43
C GLN A 182 -7.26 -6.21 -28.65
N PRO A 183 -7.40 -7.33 -29.39
CA PRO A 183 -6.33 -8.31 -29.54
C PRO A 183 -5.01 -7.77 -30.10
N SER A 184 -5.08 -6.70 -30.89
CA SER A 184 -3.90 -6.03 -31.46
C SER A 184 -3.27 -4.98 -30.53
N CYS A 185 -3.79 -4.83 -29.32
CA CYS A 185 -3.51 -3.73 -28.42
C CYS A 185 -3.06 -4.21 -27.02
N SER A 186 -2.24 -3.39 -26.36
CA SER A 186 -1.81 -3.60 -24.98
C SER A 186 -1.79 -2.27 -24.22
N VAL A 187 -2.18 -2.29 -22.95
CA VAL A 187 -2.00 -1.14 -22.05
C VAL A 187 -0.50 -0.97 -21.80
N VAL A 188 0.00 0.25 -22.02
CA VAL A 188 1.42 0.59 -21.85
C VAL A 188 1.68 1.58 -20.72
N SER A 189 0.67 2.34 -20.29
CA SER A 189 0.77 3.23 -19.14
C SER A 189 -0.61 3.59 -18.58
N LEU A 190 -0.62 4.02 -17.32
CA LEU A 190 -1.81 4.52 -16.62
C LEU A 190 -1.53 5.93 -16.09
N ALA A 191 -2.53 6.81 -16.14
CA ALA A 191 -2.42 8.17 -15.65
C ALA A 191 -3.70 8.56 -14.90
N PRO A 192 -3.66 8.64 -13.57
CA PRO A 192 -4.80 9.09 -12.78
C PRO A 192 -5.16 10.55 -13.09
N VAL A 193 -6.45 10.87 -12.99
CA VAL A 193 -7.00 12.21 -13.19
C VAL A 193 -8.15 12.45 -12.21
N ASP A 194 -8.33 13.69 -11.79
CA ASP A 194 -9.45 14.08 -10.94
C ASP A 194 -10.63 14.57 -11.79
N LEU A 195 -11.47 13.63 -12.25
CA LEU A 195 -12.67 13.93 -13.04
C LEU A 195 -13.73 12.84 -12.90
N LEU A 196 -15.00 13.25 -12.78
CA LEU A 196 -16.15 12.35 -12.82
C LEU A 196 -16.91 12.50 -14.15
N HIS A 197 -16.77 11.51 -15.02
CA HIS A 197 -17.53 11.37 -16.26
C HIS A 197 -18.03 9.93 -16.45
N ASP A 198 -18.90 9.74 -17.45
CA ASP A 198 -19.33 8.41 -17.86
C ASP A 198 -18.13 7.55 -18.29
N ILE A 199 -18.12 6.27 -17.90
CA ILE A 199 -17.04 5.30 -18.14
C ILE A 199 -16.65 5.15 -19.61
N ASN A 200 -17.54 5.51 -20.54
CA ASN A 200 -17.31 5.43 -21.99
C ASN A 200 -17.12 6.80 -22.66
N TYR A 201 -16.84 7.84 -21.88
CA TYR A 201 -16.67 9.18 -22.42
C TYR A 201 -15.46 9.26 -23.37
N LYS A 202 -15.72 9.64 -24.62
CA LYS A 202 -14.68 9.93 -25.61
C LYS A 202 -14.27 11.39 -25.50
N PHE A 203 -13.00 11.64 -25.21
CA PHE A 203 -12.46 12.98 -25.26
C PHE A 203 -12.35 13.49 -26.71
N PRO A 204 -12.72 14.75 -26.97
CA PRO A 204 -12.81 15.28 -28.33
C PRO A 204 -11.44 15.38 -29.02
N SER A 205 -10.36 15.55 -28.25
CA SER A 205 -9.00 15.64 -28.78
C SER A 205 -7.95 15.25 -27.73
N TYR A 206 -6.70 15.05 -28.16
CA TYR A 206 -5.60 14.78 -27.24
C TYR A 206 -5.24 16.00 -26.38
N GLU A 207 -5.49 17.21 -26.87
CA GLU A 207 -5.32 18.45 -26.11
C GLU A 207 -6.24 18.47 -24.88
N ALA A 208 -7.51 18.04 -25.02
CA ALA A 208 -8.43 17.93 -23.89
C ALA A 208 -7.98 16.86 -22.87
N VAL A 209 -7.37 15.76 -23.33
CA VAL A 209 -6.74 14.76 -22.44
C VAL A 209 -5.56 15.39 -21.68
N MET A 210 -4.71 16.16 -22.37
CA MET A 210 -3.55 16.82 -21.78
C MET A 210 -3.93 17.88 -20.74
N GLU A 211 -5.01 18.64 -20.95
CA GLU A 211 -5.51 19.62 -19.98
C GLU A 211 -5.85 18.96 -18.63
N LEU A 212 -6.46 17.78 -18.65
CA LEU A 212 -6.77 17.03 -17.43
C LEU A 212 -5.51 16.46 -16.76
N LEU A 213 -4.59 15.92 -17.57
CA LEU A 213 -3.32 15.41 -17.05
C LEU A 213 -2.47 16.52 -16.42
N GLU A 214 -2.51 17.72 -16.98
CA GLU A 214 -1.86 18.93 -16.47
C GLU A 214 -2.53 19.43 -15.17
N ALA A 215 -3.87 19.30 -15.06
CA ALA A 215 -4.60 19.61 -13.84
C ALA A 215 -4.25 18.67 -12.67
N GLY A 216 -3.82 17.44 -12.98
CA GLY A 216 -3.35 16.46 -12.00
C GLY A 216 -4.46 15.67 -11.31
N PHE A 217 -4.10 15.02 -10.21
CA PHE A 217 -4.98 14.12 -9.45
C PHE A 217 -4.67 14.20 -7.95
N PHE A 218 -5.57 13.66 -7.12
CA PHE A 218 -5.39 13.61 -5.67
C PHE A 218 -4.90 12.24 -5.19
N VAL A 219 -4.05 12.23 -4.16
CA VAL A 219 -3.74 11.03 -3.36
C VAL A 219 -3.97 11.32 -1.88
N GLY A 220 -4.63 10.40 -1.17
CA GLY A 220 -4.86 10.50 0.26
C GLY A 220 -3.68 9.99 1.08
N TRP A 221 -3.32 10.65 2.17
CA TRP A 221 -2.26 10.22 3.08
C TRP A 221 -2.77 10.05 4.51
N SER A 222 -2.17 9.13 5.26
CA SER A 222 -2.52 8.89 6.66
C SER A 222 -1.41 8.06 7.33
N LEU A 223 -0.83 8.58 8.41
CA LEU A 223 0.19 7.87 9.18
C LEU A 223 -0.39 6.62 9.81
N GLU A 224 -1.58 6.71 10.38
CA GLU A 224 -2.30 5.59 10.96
C GLU A 224 -2.55 4.49 9.92
N CYS A 225 -3.05 4.84 8.72
CA CYS A 225 -3.28 3.81 7.70
C CYS A 225 -1.99 3.19 7.17
N ARG A 226 -0.92 3.99 7.04
CA ARG A 226 0.42 3.47 6.72
C ARG A 226 0.85 2.45 7.77
N ASP A 227 0.75 2.81 9.05
CA ASP A 227 1.16 1.96 10.17
C ASP A 227 0.29 0.68 10.26
N CYS A 228 -1.02 0.78 10.00
CA CYS A 228 -1.90 -0.38 9.88
C CYS A 228 -1.46 -1.31 8.74
N SER A 229 -1.15 -0.75 7.56
CA SER A 229 -0.71 -1.51 6.40
C SER A 229 0.61 -2.25 6.66
N LEU A 230 1.59 -1.57 7.28
CA LEU A 230 2.86 -2.18 7.70
C LEU A 230 2.66 -3.28 8.75
N ALA A 231 1.63 -3.16 9.60
CA ALA A 231 1.25 -4.17 10.57
C ALA A 231 0.40 -5.32 9.98
N GLY A 232 0.11 -5.32 8.68
CA GLY A 232 -0.77 -6.31 8.03
C GLY A 232 -2.21 -6.25 8.52
N LYS A 233 -2.69 -5.04 8.84
CA LYS A 233 -4.04 -4.75 9.34
C LYS A 233 -4.80 -3.87 8.35
N SER A 234 -6.12 -3.94 8.38
CA SER A 234 -6.97 -3.03 7.62
C SER A 234 -7.02 -1.67 8.31
N CYS A 235 -7.06 -0.61 7.51
CA CYS A 235 -7.31 0.75 8.00
C CYS A 235 -8.77 1.12 7.77
N VAL A 236 -9.44 1.64 8.79
CA VAL A 236 -10.82 2.13 8.68
C VAL A 236 -10.95 3.53 9.28
N VAL A 237 -11.85 4.32 8.71
CA VAL A 237 -12.18 5.66 9.22
C VAL A 237 -12.97 5.51 10.53
N LYS A 238 -12.47 6.14 11.59
CA LYS A 238 -13.13 6.21 12.89
C LYS A 238 -14.03 7.43 13.02
N SER A 239 -13.55 8.59 12.56
CA SER A 239 -14.35 9.82 12.48
C SER A 239 -14.13 10.52 11.15
N TRP A 240 -15.22 11.05 10.63
CA TRP A 240 -15.29 11.87 9.42
C TRP A 240 -15.09 13.37 9.70
N ASP A 241 -14.92 13.77 10.96
CA ASP A 241 -14.50 15.11 11.31
C ASP A 241 -13.08 15.35 10.80
N LYS A 242 -12.85 16.48 10.12
CA LYS A 242 -11.54 16.80 9.54
C LYS A 242 -10.57 17.32 10.60
N PRO A 243 -9.27 16.92 10.57
CA PRO A 243 -8.72 15.87 9.72
C PRO A 243 -9.21 14.48 10.12
N LEU A 244 -9.43 13.60 9.12
CA LEU A 244 -9.98 12.27 9.35
C LEU A 244 -9.12 11.49 10.34
N THR A 245 -9.79 10.70 11.18
CA THR A 245 -9.11 9.81 12.12
C THR A 245 -9.33 8.37 11.73
N TYR A 246 -8.30 7.55 11.90
CA TYR A 246 -8.30 6.16 11.47
C TYR A 246 -7.98 5.23 12.62
N ILE A 247 -8.38 3.96 12.49
CA ILE A 247 -8.00 2.88 13.40
C ILE A 247 -7.62 1.62 12.63
N CYS A 248 -6.77 0.79 13.24
CA CYS A 248 -6.40 -0.50 12.69
C CYS A 248 -7.37 -1.59 13.15
N GLU A 249 -7.96 -2.29 12.19
CA GLU A 249 -8.75 -3.50 12.43
C GLU A 249 -7.98 -4.74 11.99
N ARG A 250 -8.22 -5.87 12.65
CA ARG A 250 -7.65 -7.14 12.16
C ARG A 250 -8.35 -7.49 10.86
N GLU A 251 -7.57 -7.80 9.82
CA GLU A 251 -8.12 -8.48 8.66
C GLU A 251 -8.75 -9.79 9.14
N ASN A 252 -10.08 -9.87 9.10
CA ASN A 252 -10.74 -11.17 9.08
C ASN A 252 -10.39 -11.77 7.72
N LYS A 253 -9.29 -12.52 7.63
CA LYS A 253 -9.00 -13.30 6.42
C LYS A 253 -10.18 -14.23 6.19
N GLU A 254 -11.01 -13.93 5.21
CA GLU A 254 -12.04 -14.86 4.76
C GLU A 254 -11.33 -16.14 4.31
N LEU A 255 -11.63 -17.24 5.00
CA LEU A 255 -11.02 -18.52 4.71
C LEU A 255 -11.46 -18.93 3.30
N THR A 256 -10.52 -19.03 2.36
CA THR A 256 -10.86 -19.44 0.99
C THR A 256 -11.61 -20.77 1.00
N ARG A 257 -12.55 -20.97 0.06
CA ARG A 257 -13.37 -22.20 -0.01
C ARG A 257 -12.52 -23.49 0.01
N SER A 258 -11.30 -23.46 -0.54
CA SER A 258 -10.37 -24.61 -0.49
C SER A 258 -9.80 -24.84 0.91
N GLN A 259 -9.42 -23.77 1.62
CA GLN A 259 -8.93 -23.85 3.00
C GLN A 259 -10.03 -24.30 3.97
N GLY A 260 -11.28 -23.85 3.77
CA GLY A 260 -12.43 -24.34 4.52
C GLY A 260 -12.67 -25.84 4.34
N ASN A 261 -12.61 -26.32 3.09
CA ASN A 261 -12.78 -27.75 2.79
C ASN A 261 -11.68 -28.62 3.41
N LEU A 262 -10.43 -28.14 3.43
CA LEU A 262 -9.30 -28.84 4.08
C LEU A 262 -9.49 -28.99 5.59
N ILE A 263 -9.97 -27.95 6.26
CA ILE A 263 -10.26 -27.99 7.71
C ILE A 263 -11.39 -28.99 8.01
N ILE A 264 -12.48 -28.95 7.23
CA ILE A 264 -13.61 -29.88 7.40
C ILE A 264 -13.16 -31.33 7.19
N ALA A 265 -12.37 -31.59 6.14
CA ALA A 265 -11.82 -32.92 5.88
C ALA A 265 -10.95 -33.43 7.06
N GLY A 266 -10.12 -32.56 7.63
CA GLY A 266 -9.31 -32.89 8.81
C GLY A 266 -10.14 -33.29 10.03
N ILE A 267 -11.23 -32.56 10.32
CA ILE A 267 -12.12 -32.85 11.44
C ILE A 267 -12.84 -34.20 11.24
N VAL A 268 -13.33 -34.47 10.03
CA VAL A 268 -14.03 -35.73 9.72
C VAL A 268 -13.09 -36.93 9.86
N VAL A 269 -11.89 -36.84 9.29
CA VAL A 269 -10.89 -37.93 9.38
C VAL A 269 -10.45 -38.14 10.83
N GLY A 270 -10.17 -37.07 11.57
CA GLY A 270 -9.81 -37.15 12.98
C GLY A 270 -10.91 -37.79 13.83
N GLY A 271 -12.17 -37.44 13.59
CA GLY A 271 -13.33 -38.02 14.27
C GLY A 271 -13.50 -39.51 13.99
N LEU A 272 -13.33 -39.94 12.73
CA LEU A 272 -13.41 -41.35 12.35
C LEU A 272 -12.31 -42.19 13.01
N ILE A 273 -11.08 -41.67 13.05
CA ILE A 273 -9.95 -42.35 13.71
C ILE A 273 -10.23 -42.49 15.21
N ALA A 274 -10.68 -41.41 15.87
CA ALA A 274 -11.03 -41.45 17.29
C ALA A 274 -12.13 -42.47 17.59
N LEU A 275 -13.16 -42.56 16.74
CA LEU A 275 -14.24 -43.54 16.88
C LEU A 275 -13.71 -44.98 16.77
N LEU A 276 -12.86 -45.26 15.79
CA LEU A 276 -12.25 -46.59 15.62
C LEU A 276 -11.39 -47.01 16.81
N VAL A 277 -10.64 -46.06 17.39
CA VAL A 277 -9.85 -46.29 18.60
C VAL A 277 -10.77 -46.61 19.79
N ILE A 278 -11.86 -45.87 19.97
CA ILE A 278 -12.84 -46.12 21.04
C ILE A 278 -13.48 -47.50 20.87
N ILE A 279 -13.89 -47.86 19.64
CA ILE A 279 -14.45 -49.19 19.35
C ILE A 279 -13.43 -50.29 19.66
N GLY A 280 -12.16 -50.10 19.25
CA GLY A 280 -11.08 -51.05 19.54
C GLY A 280 -10.87 -51.27 21.04
N ILE A 281 -10.89 -50.19 21.83
CA ILE A 281 -10.80 -50.24 23.30
C ILE A 281 -12.00 -50.99 23.90
N LEU A 282 -13.23 -50.69 23.46
CA LEU A 282 -14.43 -51.38 23.93
C LEU A 282 -14.39 -52.87 23.62
N VAL A 283 -14.02 -53.24 22.39
CA VAL A 283 -13.87 -54.65 21.99
C VAL A 283 -12.83 -55.37 22.84
N PHE A 284 -11.70 -54.72 23.13
CA PHE A 284 -10.66 -55.26 24.00
C PHE A 284 -11.19 -55.53 25.42
N PHE A 285 -11.91 -54.58 26.02
CA PHE A 285 -12.51 -54.76 27.34
C PHE A 285 -13.59 -55.84 27.34
N VAL A 286 -14.45 -55.91 26.33
CA VAL A 286 -15.48 -56.95 26.20
C VAL A 286 -14.85 -58.33 26.05
N ARG A 287 -13.80 -58.47 25.22
CA ARG A 287 -13.05 -59.73 25.08
C ARG A 287 -12.41 -60.14 26.39
N LYS A 288 -11.71 -59.22 27.06
CA LYS A 288 -11.09 -59.46 28.37
C LYS A 288 -12.12 -59.88 29.42
N TYR A 289 -13.29 -59.26 29.43
CA TYR A 289 -14.40 -59.63 30.33
C TYR A 289 -14.94 -61.03 30.03
N ARG A 290 -15.19 -61.36 28.75
CA ARG A 290 -15.64 -62.70 28.34
C ARG A 290 -14.62 -63.79 28.67
N THR A 291 -13.33 -63.56 28.41
CA THR A 291 -12.28 -64.52 28.75
C THR A 291 -12.20 -64.76 30.26
N ARG A 292 -12.29 -63.71 31.08
CA ARG A 292 -12.35 -63.85 32.55
C ARG A 292 -13.58 -64.64 32.99
N ARG A 293 -14.75 -64.38 32.42
CA ARG A 293 -16.00 -65.11 32.73
C ARG A 293 -15.91 -66.59 32.36
N ASN A 294 -15.34 -66.91 31.20
CA ASN A 294 -15.16 -68.29 30.76
C ASN A 294 -14.10 -69.03 31.59
N ALA A 295 -13.06 -68.32 32.06
CA ALA A 295 -12.09 -68.87 33.01
C ALA A 295 -12.75 -69.17 34.38
N SER A 296 -13.61 -68.29 34.90
CA SER A 296 -14.33 -68.57 36.15
C SER A 296 -15.35 -69.71 36.03
N SER A 297 -15.96 -69.92 34.85
CA SER A 297 -16.89 -71.04 34.61
C SER A 297 -16.21 -72.40 34.42
N SER A 298 -14.90 -72.44 34.16
CA SER A 298 -14.13 -73.68 34.02
C SER A 298 -13.51 -74.13 35.34
N THR A 299 -13.31 -73.23 36.30
CA THR A 299 -12.87 -73.59 37.67
C THR A 299 -14.01 -74.15 38.54
N GLU A 300 -15.27 -73.94 38.17
CA GLU A 300 -16.45 -74.45 38.91
C GLU A 300 -16.89 -75.86 38.44
N LYS A 301 -16.18 -76.45 37.47
CA LYS A 301 -16.49 -77.78 36.90
C LYS A 301 -15.44 -78.87 37.17
N ASN A 302 -14.48 -78.63 38.05
CA ASN A 302 -13.55 -79.65 38.58
C ASN A 302 -13.67 -79.73 40.09
#